data_AF-A0A6J4VBV2-F1
#
_entry.id   AF-A0A6J4VBV2-F1
#
_cell.length_a   1.000
_cell.length_b   1.000
_cell.length_c   1.000
_cell.angle_alpha   90.00
_cell.angle_beta   90.00
_cell.angle_gamma   90.00
#
_symmetry.space_group_name_H-M   'P 1'
#
loop_
_entity.id
_entity.type
_entity.pdbx_description
1 polymer ?
#
loop_
_entity_poly.entity_id
_entity_poly.type
_entity_poly.pdbx_seq_one_letter_code
_entity_poly.pdbx_strand_id
1 'polypeptide(L)'
;MSPVRHEDDFRSREIESWDSWVEEAIEEARQRGEFDDLPGQGKPLKIETNAYAPELNLALSALKSAGYAPTWMELDRQITTGRAELDAFLERSASYLCSLRESLMTHDGRGPRPAPKEPDERTLVGRLRAFWRSLVNLLDFASDLADEPLRQAPEPTLADLPVIRSRMRAQYLEQAAALDKLVMEFHGALPRALWHLERTRLGPEAAVRRFDARMDRAWHGPDECLETT
;
A
#
# COMPACT_ATOMS: atom_id res chain seq x y z
N MET A 1 -34.90 -25.71 -14.16
CA MET A 1 -34.77 -24.73 -15.25
C MET A 1 -33.51 -25.09 -16.00
N SER A 2 -33.62 -25.37 -17.28
CA SER A 2 -32.46 -25.64 -18.13
C SER A 2 -31.65 -24.34 -18.27
N PRO A 3 -30.31 -24.40 -18.22
CA PRO A 3 -29.49 -23.21 -18.40
C PRO A 3 -29.70 -22.60 -19.80
N VAL A 4 -29.55 -21.28 -19.90
CA VAL A 4 -29.68 -20.54 -21.17
C VAL A 4 -28.32 -19.96 -21.53
N ARG A 5 -27.85 -20.24 -22.75
CA ARG A 5 -26.63 -19.66 -23.30
C ARG A 5 -26.99 -18.53 -24.25
N HIS A 6 -26.34 -17.39 -24.10
CA HIS A 6 -26.41 -16.29 -25.06
C HIS A 6 -25.32 -16.48 -26.11
N GLU A 7 -25.72 -16.61 -27.38
CA GLU A 7 -24.79 -16.70 -28.52
C GLU A 7 -24.35 -15.31 -28.98
N ASP A 8 -25.27 -14.34 -29.01
CA ASP A 8 -25.05 -12.91 -29.29
C ASP A 8 -26.03 -12.06 -28.46
N ASP A 9 -25.93 -10.73 -28.54
CA ASP A 9 -26.80 -9.76 -27.83
C ASP A 9 -28.31 -10.03 -27.99
N PHE A 10 -28.73 -10.69 -29.07
CA PHE A 10 -30.13 -11.02 -29.36
C PHE A 10 -30.41 -12.54 -29.44
N ARG A 11 -29.33 -13.34 -29.50
CA ARG A 11 -29.21 -14.80 -29.62
C ARG A 11 -29.32 -15.56 -28.31
N SER A 12 -30.41 -16.23 -27.94
CA SER A 12 -30.43 -17.09 -26.75
C SER A 12 -30.87 -18.52 -27.08
N ARG A 13 -30.10 -19.51 -26.64
CA ARG A 13 -30.39 -20.94 -26.82
C ARG A 13 -30.52 -21.61 -25.46
N GLU A 14 -31.63 -22.33 -25.28
CA GLU A 14 -31.80 -23.19 -24.12
C GLU A 14 -30.93 -24.44 -24.30
N ILE A 15 -30.07 -24.71 -23.33
CA ILE A 15 -29.16 -25.86 -23.32
C ILE A 15 -29.60 -26.85 -22.26
N GLU A 16 -29.43 -28.14 -22.51
CA GLU A 16 -29.82 -29.19 -21.57
C GLU A 16 -29.02 -29.13 -20.26
N SER A 17 -27.69 -29.00 -20.37
CA SER A 17 -26.76 -28.77 -19.25
C SER A 17 -25.48 -28.10 -19.73
N TRP A 18 -24.76 -27.44 -18.83
CA TRP A 18 -23.44 -26.87 -19.15
C TRP A 18 -22.43 -27.96 -19.51
N ASP A 19 -22.43 -29.10 -18.82
CA ASP A 19 -21.51 -30.20 -19.08
C ASP A 19 -21.69 -30.77 -20.49
N SER A 20 -22.93 -31.07 -20.88
CA SER A 20 -23.22 -31.60 -22.23
C SER A 20 -22.85 -30.61 -23.33
N TRP A 21 -23.07 -29.32 -23.10
CA TRP A 21 -22.73 -28.30 -24.07
C TRP A 21 -21.21 -28.13 -24.22
N VAL A 22 -20.45 -28.18 -23.12
CA VAL A 22 -18.99 -28.15 -23.16
C VAL A 22 -18.44 -29.35 -23.93
N GLU A 23 -18.98 -30.54 -23.70
CA GLU A 23 -18.57 -31.76 -24.42
C GLU A 23 -18.82 -31.64 -25.93
N GLU A 24 -20.01 -31.19 -26.33
CA GLU A 24 -20.37 -30.95 -27.73
C GLU A 24 -19.41 -29.94 -28.38
N ALA A 25 -19.11 -28.83 -27.68
CA ALA A 25 -18.21 -27.80 -28.18
C ALA A 25 -16.76 -28.30 -28.35
N ILE A 26 -16.26 -29.12 -27.44
CA ILE A 26 -14.92 -29.73 -27.53
C ILE A 26 -14.86 -30.69 -28.73
N GLU A 27 -15.89 -31.52 -28.91
CA GLU A 27 -15.96 -32.47 -30.00
C GLU A 27 -16.04 -31.78 -31.37
N GLU A 28 -16.84 -30.72 -31.50
CA GLU A 28 -16.86 -29.91 -32.71
C GLU A 28 -15.50 -29.28 -33.03
N ALA A 29 -14.81 -28.71 -32.04
CA ALA A 29 -13.48 -28.14 -32.21
C ALA A 29 -12.45 -29.20 -32.67
N ARG A 30 -12.58 -30.43 -32.14
CA ARG A 30 -11.78 -31.59 -32.59
C ARG A 30 -12.06 -31.97 -34.04
N GLN A 31 -13.33 -32.00 -34.46
CA GLN A 31 -13.70 -32.28 -35.85
C GLN A 31 -13.21 -31.21 -36.83
N ARG A 32 -13.13 -29.95 -36.38
CA ARG A 32 -12.56 -28.83 -37.15
C ARG A 32 -11.02 -28.85 -37.21
N GLY A 33 -10.36 -29.78 -36.50
CA GLY A 33 -8.91 -29.84 -36.44
C GLY A 33 -8.27 -28.69 -35.64
N GLU A 34 -9.03 -28.01 -34.77
CA GLU A 34 -8.50 -26.89 -33.97
C GLU A 34 -7.41 -27.32 -32.96
N PHE A 35 -7.33 -28.63 -32.68
CA PHE A 35 -6.29 -29.23 -31.83
C PHE A 35 -5.12 -29.83 -32.63
N ASP A 36 -5.12 -29.71 -33.96
CA ASP A 36 -4.01 -30.17 -34.81
C ASP A 36 -2.87 -29.12 -34.84
N ASP A 37 -1.62 -29.59 -34.93
CA ASP A 37 -0.40 -28.77 -34.97
C ASP A 37 -0.21 -27.81 -33.76
N LEU A 38 -0.79 -28.14 -32.60
CA LEU A 38 -0.58 -27.36 -31.39
C LEU A 38 0.91 -27.36 -30.97
N PRO A 39 1.42 -26.23 -30.45
CA PRO A 39 2.78 -26.17 -29.94
C PRO A 39 2.97 -27.15 -28.78
N GLY A 40 3.80 -28.17 -28.99
CA GLY A 40 4.06 -29.21 -27.98
C GLY A 40 3.17 -30.45 -28.10
N GLN A 41 2.32 -30.56 -29.12
CA GLN A 41 1.53 -31.77 -29.39
C GLN A 41 2.43 -33.02 -29.42
N GLY A 42 2.03 -34.06 -28.69
CA GLY A 42 2.76 -35.33 -28.57
C GLY A 42 4.07 -35.28 -27.77
N LYS A 43 4.47 -34.11 -27.24
CA LYS A 43 5.67 -33.99 -26.41
C LYS A 43 5.29 -34.08 -24.92
N PRO A 44 6.18 -34.61 -24.05
CA PRO A 44 5.96 -34.58 -22.60
C PRO A 44 5.78 -33.14 -22.11
N LEU A 45 4.80 -32.94 -21.22
CA LEU A 45 4.59 -31.64 -20.59
C LEU A 45 5.83 -31.25 -19.76
N LYS A 46 6.39 -30.08 -20.04
CA LYS A 46 7.51 -29.55 -19.24
C LYS A 46 6.96 -29.00 -17.92
N ILE A 47 7.06 -29.80 -16.87
CA ILE A 47 6.67 -29.40 -15.53
C ILE A 47 7.93 -28.99 -14.77
N GLU A 48 8.01 -27.74 -14.34
CA GLU A 48 9.08 -27.30 -13.45
C GLU A 48 8.94 -27.96 -12.08
N THR A 49 10.05 -28.49 -11.57
CA THR A 49 10.08 -29.19 -10.27
C THR A 49 10.53 -28.24 -9.18
N ASN A 50 9.71 -28.08 -8.15
CA ASN A 50 10.03 -27.37 -6.93
C ASN A 50 10.32 -28.38 -5.80
N ALA A 51 11.49 -28.27 -5.19
CA ALA A 51 11.91 -29.15 -4.09
C ALA A 51 11.09 -28.92 -2.80
N TYR A 52 10.53 -27.72 -2.62
CA TYR A 52 9.83 -27.33 -1.38
C TYR A 52 8.33 -27.64 -1.42
N ALA A 53 7.75 -27.83 -2.61
CA ALA A 53 6.33 -28.11 -2.80
C ALA A 53 6.10 -28.95 -4.08
N PRO A 54 6.58 -30.21 -4.11
CA PRO A 54 6.51 -31.04 -5.30
C PRO A 54 5.08 -31.33 -5.76
N GLU A 55 4.13 -31.37 -4.84
CA GLU A 55 2.69 -31.52 -5.12
C GLU A 55 2.08 -30.33 -5.87
N LEU A 56 2.73 -29.16 -5.86
CA LEU A 56 2.26 -27.95 -6.55
C LEU A 56 2.92 -27.73 -7.92
N ASN A 57 3.83 -28.61 -8.34
CA ASN A 57 4.64 -28.43 -9.56
C ASN A 57 3.80 -28.13 -10.80
N LEU A 58 2.72 -28.89 -11.02
CA LEU A 58 1.84 -28.67 -12.17
C LEU A 58 1.17 -27.30 -12.12
N ALA A 59 0.56 -26.95 -10.98
CA ALA A 59 -0.16 -25.69 -10.80
C ALA A 59 0.78 -24.47 -10.92
N LEU A 60 1.95 -24.53 -10.28
CA LEU A 60 2.95 -23.46 -10.33
C LEU A 60 3.56 -23.32 -11.72
N SER A 61 3.85 -24.43 -12.41
CA SER A 61 4.36 -24.41 -13.78
C SER A 61 3.34 -23.82 -14.75
N ALA A 62 2.04 -24.13 -14.58
CA ALA A 62 0.96 -23.56 -15.37
C ALA A 62 0.84 -22.04 -15.15
N LEU A 63 0.77 -21.58 -13.89
CA LEU A 63 0.72 -20.15 -13.53
C LEU A 63 1.91 -19.38 -14.11
N LYS A 64 3.12 -19.92 -13.95
CA LYS A 64 4.34 -19.32 -14.46
C LYS A 64 4.34 -19.23 -15.98
N SER A 65 3.87 -20.27 -16.67
CA SER A 65 3.76 -20.27 -18.14
C SER A 65 2.78 -19.21 -18.67
N ALA A 66 1.75 -18.89 -17.88
CA ALA A 66 0.78 -17.84 -18.17
C ALA A 66 1.24 -16.43 -17.71
N GLY A 67 2.40 -16.32 -17.07
CA GLY A 67 2.93 -15.04 -16.58
C GLY A 67 2.32 -14.55 -15.25
N TYR A 68 1.61 -15.41 -14.53
CA TYR A 68 0.96 -15.06 -13.26
C TYR A 68 1.74 -15.57 -12.04
N ALA A 69 1.66 -14.82 -10.95
CA ALA A 69 2.16 -15.25 -9.65
C ALA A 69 1.03 -15.90 -8.82
N PRO A 70 1.33 -16.92 -8.02
CA PRO A 70 0.40 -17.40 -7.00
C PRO A 70 0.00 -16.28 -6.02
N THR A 71 -1.25 -16.29 -5.58
CA THR A 71 -1.82 -15.28 -4.67
C THR A 71 -0.97 -15.04 -3.42
N TRP A 72 -0.47 -16.11 -2.78
CA TRP A 72 0.37 -15.99 -1.58
C TRP A 72 1.70 -15.26 -1.87
N MET A 73 2.25 -15.35 -3.08
CA MET A 73 3.47 -14.60 -3.45
C MET A 73 3.19 -13.11 -3.60
N GLU A 74 2.01 -12.74 -4.11
CA GLU A 74 1.60 -11.34 -4.22
C GLU A 74 1.35 -10.74 -2.83
N LEU A 75 0.65 -11.47 -1.97
CA LEU A 75 0.44 -11.08 -0.57
C LEU A 75 1.77 -10.95 0.18
N ASP A 76 2.73 -11.85 -0.03
CA ASP A 76 4.06 -11.76 0.60
C ASP A 76 4.81 -10.49 0.19
N ARG A 77 4.72 -10.08 -1.08
CA ARG A 77 5.27 -8.80 -1.55
C ARG A 77 4.58 -7.63 -0.85
N GLN A 78 3.26 -7.63 -0.76
CA GLN A 78 2.51 -6.57 -0.07
C GLN A 78 2.88 -6.49 1.42
N ILE A 79 3.02 -7.62 2.10
CA ILE A 79 3.45 -7.69 3.50
C ILE A 79 4.86 -7.14 3.66
N THR A 80 5.79 -7.52 2.77
CA THR A 80 7.18 -7.06 2.81
C THR A 80 7.27 -5.55 2.61
N THR A 81 6.56 -5.02 1.61
CA THR A 81 6.48 -3.57 1.35
C THR A 81 5.83 -2.84 2.52
N GLY A 82 4.68 -3.31 3.02
CA GLY A 82 3.97 -2.68 4.13
C GLY A 82 4.79 -2.67 5.43
N ARG A 83 5.59 -3.72 5.69
CA ARG A 83 6.56 -3.73 6.81
C ARG A 83 7.61 -2.63 6.65
N ALA A 84 8.20 -2.51 5.47
CA ALA A 84 9.20 -1.48 5.20
C ALA A 84 8.60 -0.06 5.32
N GLU A 85 7.36 0.14 4.87
CA GLU A 85 6.65 1.41 4.99
C GLU A 85 6.37 1.78 6.46
N LEU A 86 5.93 0.82 7.28
CA LEU A 86 5.74 1.02 8.72
C LEU A 86 7.04 1.38 9.42
N ASP A 87 8.14 0.70 9.09
CA ASP A 87 9.44 0.98 9.67
C ASP A 87 9.95 2.36 9.25
N ALA A 88 9.80 2.72 7.98
CA ALA A 88 10.13 4.05 7.50
C ALA A 88 9.25 5.14 8.13
N PHE A 89 7.97 4.85 8.39
CA PHE A 89 7.08 5.76 9.10
C PHE A 89 7.59 6.00 10.53
N LEU A 90 7.90 4.95 11.29
CA LEU A 90 8.43 5.05 12.64
C LEU A 90 9.71 5.91 12.69
N GLU A 91 10.65 5.66 11.78
CA GLU A 91 11.90 6.40 11.71
C GLU A 91 11.69 7.89 11.39
N ARG A 92 10.81 8.20 10.43
CA ARG A 92 10.45 9.58 10.08
C ARG A 92 9.75 10.30 11.23
N SER A 93 8.78 9.64 11.87
CA SER A 93 8.03 10.19 13.01
C SER A 93 8.94 10.49 14.19
N ALA A 94 9.83 9.55 14.53
CA ALA A 94 10.82 9.74 15.59
C ALA A 94 11.75 10.91 15.28
N SER A 95 12.32 10.95 14.07
CA SER A 95 13.22 12.02 13.64
C SER A 95 12.54 13.39 13.66
N TYR A 96 11.29 13.45 13.17
CA TYR A 96 10.50 14.67 13.16
C TYR A 96 10.25 15.22 14.57
N LEU A 97 9.86 14.37 15.53
CA LEU A 97 9.64 14.82 16.90
C LEU A 97 10.94 15.27 17.57
N CYS A 98 12.06 14.59 17.33
CA CYS A 98 13.37 15.02 17.82
C CYS A 98 13.74 16.41 17.29
N SER A 99 13.67 16.60 15.96
CA SER A 99 14.00 17.89 15.34
C SER A 99 13.05 19.00 15.77
N LEU A 100 11.76 18.68 15.91
CA LEU A 100 10.76 19.64 16.35
C LEU A 100 11.05 20.09 17.77
N ARG A 101 11.28 19.15 18.69
CA ARG A 101 11.67 19.46 20.07
C ARG A 101 12.93 20.33 20.10
N GLU A 102 13.97 19.95 19.39
CA GLU A 102 15.23 20.72 19.33
C GLU A 102 15.00 22.14 18.82
N SER A 103 14.20 22.31 17.76
CA SER A 103 13.84 23.64 17.25
C SER A 103 13.08 24.47 18.29
N LEU A 104 12.16 23.85 19.05
CA LEU A 104 11.38 24.55 20.08
C LEU A 104 12.25 24.92 21.29
N MET A 105 13.18 24.06 21.68
CA MET A 105 14.13 24.33 22.77
C MET A 105 15.16 25.41 22.41
N THR A 106 15.58 25.50 21.14
CA THR A 106 16.54 26.50 20.67
C THR A 106 15.91 27.89 20.45
N HIS A 107 14.58 27.96 20.31
CA HIS A 107 13.84 29.20 20.12
C HIS A 107 13.28 29.86 21.39
N ASP A 108 13.36 29.20 22.55
CA ASP A 108 12.79 29.70 23.81
C ASP A 108 13.59 30.85 24.47
N GLY A 109 14.37 31.62 23.68
CA GLY A 109 15.30 32.65 24.20
C GLY A 109 15.38 33.99 23.48
N ARG A 110 14.78 34.23 22.30
CA ARG A 110 14.82 35.57 21.65
C ARG A 110 13.63 35.87 20.74
N GLY A 111 12.74 36.76 21.22
CA GLY A 111 12.07 37.84 20.47
C GLY A 111 11.27 37.52 19.20
N PRO A 112 10.46 38.46 18.69
CA PRO A 112 9.71 38.26 17.45
C PRO A 112 10.68 38.06 16.27
N ARG A 113 10.47 36.96 15.53
CA ARG A 113 11.25 36.58 14.34
C ARG A 113 11.14 37.68 13.26
N PRO A 114 12.23 38.04 12.56
CA PRO A 114 12.18 39.06 11.52
C PRO A 114 11.24 38.62 10.39
N ALA A 115 10.39 39.55 9.94
CA ALA A 115 9.37 39.33 8.92
C ALA A 115 9.94 38.66 7.64
N PRO A 116 9.14 37.81 6.96
CA PRO A 116 9.58 37.16 5.73
C PRO A 116 9.94 38.21 4.68
N LYS A 117 11.12 38.06 4.06
CA LYS A 117 11.52 38.91 2.93
C LYS A 117 10.56 38.67 1.78
N GLU A 118 9.99 39.74 1.24
CA GLU A 118 9.15 39.67 0.04
C GLU A 118 9.92 38.95 -1.09
N PRO A 119 9.29 37.99 -1.78
CA PRO A 119 9.97 37.22 -2.81
C PRO A 119 10.30 38.11 -4.01
N ASP A 120 11.58 38.12 -4.41
CA ASP A 120 12.07 38.84 -5.58
C ASP A 120 11.33 38.37 -6.85
N GLU A 121 10.68 39.31 -7.54
CA GLU A 121 9.83 39.12 -8.73
C GLU A 121 10.57 38.45 -9.90
N ARG A 122 11.91 38.40 -9.83
CA ARG A 122 12.80 37.79 -10.80
C ARG A 122 12.81 36.26 -10.75
N THR A 123 12.26 35.64 -9.70
CA THR A 123 12.21 34.18 -9.55
C THR A 123 11.00 33.55 -10.25
N LEU A 124 11.16 32.31 -10.76
CA LEU A 124 10.09 31.57 -11.47
C LEU A 124 8.82 31.41 -10.62
N VAL A 125 8.97 31.23 -9.31
CA VAL A 125 7.87 31.14 -8.34
C VAL A 125 7.12 32.48 -8.23
N GLY A 126 7.83 33.61 -8.30
CA GLY A 126 7.23 34.95 -8.35
C GLY A 126 6.42 35.21 -9.63
N ARG A 127 6.96 34.80 -10.79
CA ARG A 127 6.26 34.95 -12.09
C ARG A 127 5.00 34.10 -12.20
N LEU A 128 5.05 32.85 -11.70
CA LEU A 128 3.88 31.96 -11.66
C LEU A 128 2.78 32.50 -10.74
N ARG A 129 3.16 33.05 -9.58
CA ARG A 129 2.21 33.68 -8.64
C ARG A 129 1.58 34.95 -9.22
N ALA A 130 2.35 35.79 -9.91
CA ALA A 130 1.84 37.00 -10.58
C ALA A 130 0.89 36.65 -11.74
N PHE A 131 1.21 35.62 -12.52
CA PHE A 131 0.36 35.11 -13.59
C PHE A 131 -0.98 34.59 -13.03
N TRP A 132 -0.94 33.78 -11.97
CA TRP A 132 -2.16 33.29 -11.31
C TRP A 132 -3.00 34.42 -10.71
N ARG A 133 -2.36 35.46 -10.12
CA ARG A 133 -3.07 36.66 -9.60
C ARG A 133 -3.77 37.46 -10.70
N SER A 134 -3.14 37.59 -11.88
CA SER A 134 -3.76 38.24 -13.04
C SER A 134 -4.93 37.43 -13.62
N LEU A 135 -4.90 36.11 -13.50
CA LEU A 135 -5.93 35.21 -14.01
C LEU A 135 -7.16 35.19 -13.08
N VAL A 136 -6.94 35.30 -11.77
CA VAL A 136 -8.00 35.44 -10.75
C VAL A 136 -8.70 36.80 -10.81
N ASN A 137 -8.00 37.89 -11.14
CA ASN A 137 -8.60 39.22 -11.26
C ASN A 137 -9.52 39.42 -12.50
N LEU A 138 -9.54 38.48 -13.45
CA LEU A 138 -10.42 38.54 -14.63
C LEU A 138 -11.82 37.93 -14.36
N LEU A 139 -11.96 37.14 -13.30
CA LEU A 139 -13.22 36.52 -12.86
C LEU A 139 -13.66 37.21 -11.57
N ASP A 140 -14.63 38.12 -11.69
CA ASP A 140 -15.18 39.00 -10.64
C ASP A 140 -16.04 38.24 -9.58
N PHE A 141 -15.61 37.03 -9.18
CA PHE A 141 -16.35 36.14 -8.29
C PHE A 141 -15.59 35.76 -7.01
N ALA A 142 -14.36 36.23 -6.80
CA ALA A 142 -13.53 35.77 -5.67
C ALA A 142 -12.69 36.85 -4.98
N SER A 143 -13.18 38.09 -4.91
CA SER A 143 -12.48 39.17 -4.19
C SER A 143 -12.64 39.13 -2.67
N ASP A 144 -13.61 38.39 -2.13
CA ASP A 144 -13.80 38.28 -0.66
C ASP A 144 -13.03 37.12 0.00
N LEU A 145 -12.37 36.25 -0.78
CA LEU A 145 -11.59 35.11 -0.26
C LEU A 145 -10.07 35.28 -0.43
N ALA A 146 -9.62 36.31 -1.14
CA ALA A 146 -8.22 36.45 -1.57
C ALA A 146 -7.34 37.29 -0.62
N ASP A 147 -7.94 38.03 0.32
CA ASP A 147 -7.20 38.86 1.29
C ASP A 147 -7.19 38.26 2.71
N GLU A 148 -7.54 36.99 2.87
CA GLU A 148 -7.16 36.28 4.09
C GLU A 148 -5.68 35.89 3.94
N PRO A 149 -4.74 36.52 4.68
CA PRO A 149 -3.34 36.11 4.60
C PRO A 149 -3.34 34.63 4.91
N LEU A 150 -2.80 33.80 4.01
CA LEU A 150 -2.61 32.35 4.18
C LEU A 150 -2.36 32.12 5.67
N ARG A 151 -3.39 31.67 6.41
CA ARG A 151 -3.28 31.51 7.85
C ARG A 151 -2.19 30.48 8.01
N GLN A 152 -0.98 30.94 8.30
CA GLN A 152 0.13 30.07 8.61
C GLN A 152 -0.42 29.20 9.73
N ALA A 153 -0.51 27.89 9.49
CA ALA A 153 -0.98 26.98 10.52
C ALA A 153 -0.16 27.31 11.79
N PRO A 154 -0.81 27.46 12.95
CA PRO A 154 -0.11 27.88 14.16
C PRO A 154 1.11 26.98 14.33
N GLU A 155 2.30 27.59 14.44
CA GLU A 155 3.52 26.79 14.58
C GLU A 155 3.38 25.92 15.85
N PRO A 156 3.68 24.63 15.75
CA PRO A 156 3.46 23.70 16.85
C PRO A 156 4.24 24.13 18.08
N THR A 157 3.57 24.26 19.21
CA THR A 157 4.18 24.60 20.50
C THR A 157 4.59 23.35 21.27
N LEU A 158 5.37 23.50 22.35
CA LEU A 158 5.73 22.38 23.21
C LEU A 158 4.49 21.65 23.78
N ALA A 159 3.39 22.37 24.01
CA ALA A 159 2.13 21.80 24.48
C ALA A 159 1.42 20.91 23.44
N ASP A 160 1.76 21.06 22.15
CA ASP A 160 1.16 20.30 21.05
C ASP A 160 1.86 18.95 20.81
N LEU A 161 3.07 18.76 21.34
CA LEU A 161 3.86 17.53 21.14
C LEU A 161 3.12 16.23 21.54
N PRO A 162 2.39 16.17 22.68
CA PRO A 162 1.61 14.99 23.04
C PRO A 162 0.48 14.70 22.05
N VAL A 163 -0.15 15.74 21.51
CA VAL A 163 -1.24 15.62 20.51
C VAL A 163 -0.69 15.16 19.17
N ILE A 164 0.48 15.65 18.77
CA ILE A 164 1.17 15.21 17.57
C ILE A 164 1.58 13.72 17.71
N ARG A 165 2.17 13.33 18.85
CA ARG A 165 2.52 11.94 19.15
C ARG A 165 1.30 11.03 19.12
N SER A 166 0.17 11.44 19.71
CA SER A 166 -1.05 10.63 19.74
C SER A 166 -1.65 10.43 18.34
N ARG A 167 -1.63 11.47 17.49
CA ARG A 167 -2.06 11.36 16.08
C ARG A 167 -1.17 10.41 15.29
N MET A 168 0.16 10.52 15.44
CA MET A 168 1.11 9.60 14.80
C MET A 168 0.92 8.16 15.27
N ARG A 169 0.67 7.96 16.57
CA ARG A 169 0.36 6.65 17.15
C ARG A 169 -0.90 6.06 16.53
N ALA A 170 -1.97 6.84 16.43
CA ALA A 170 -3.22 6.39 15.81
C ALA A 170 -3.01 5.95 14.34
N GLN A 171 -2.32 6.78 13.54
CA GLN A 171 -2.02 6.46 12.14
C GLN A 171 -1.15 5.19 12.01
N TYR A 172 -0.14 5.04 12.86
CA TYR A 172 0.70 3.84 12.89
C TYR A 172 -0.11 2.57 13.22
N LEU A 173 -0.96 2.64 14.24
CA LEU A 173 -1.77 1.50 14.66
C LEU A 173 -2.79 1.08 13.60
N GLU A 174 -3.38 2.04 12.88
CA GLU A 174 -4.25 1.77 11.74
C GLU A 174 -3.51 1.03 10.62
N GLN A 175 -2.32 1.52 10.23
CA GLN A 175 -1.49 0.87 9.22
C GLN A 175 -1.00 -0.52 9.67
N ALA A 176 -0.64 -0.67 10.94
CA ALA A 176 -0.24 -1.95 11.52
C ALA A 176 -1.40 -2.96 11.53
N ALA A 177 -2.62 -2.53 11.84
CA ALA A 177 -3.82 -3.37 11.77
C ALA A 177 -4.14 -3.80 10.32
N ALA A 178 -3.97 -2.91 9.34
CA ALA A 178 -4.11 -3.25 7.93
C ALA A 178 -3.07 -4.30 7.49
N LEU A 179 -1.82 -4.15 7.94
CA LEU A 179 -0.77 -5.14 7.67
C LEU A 179 -1.08 -6.50 8.33
N ASP A 180 -1.59 -6.52 9.57
CA ASP A 180 -1.95 -7.77 10.25
C ASP A 180 -3.07 -8.52 9.52
N LYS A 181 -4.04 -7.78 8.96
CA LYS A 181 -5.08 -8.35 8.08
C LYS A 181 -4.47 -9.01 6.83
N LEU A 182 -3.50 -8.35 6.18
CA LEU A 182 -2.78 -8.94 5.04
C LEU A 182 -2.02 -10.21 5.43
N VAL A 183 -1.41 -10.23 6.62
CA VAL A 183 -0.74 -11.43 7.14
C VAL A 183 -1.73 -12.58 7.35
N MET A 184 -2.92 -12.31 7.87
CA MET A 184 -3.97 -13.32 8.00
C MET A 184 -4.45 -13.84 6.64
N GLU A 185 -4.62 -12.96 5.66
CA GLU A 185 -5.00 -13.36 4.29
C GLU A 185 -3.91 -14.24 3.66
N PHE A 186 -2.64 -13.88 3.86
CA PHE A 186 -1.50 -14.68 3.44
C PHE A 186 -1.50 -16.07 4.10
N HIS A 187 -1.74 -16.16 5.41
CA HIS A 187 -1.86 -17.45 6.09
C HIS A 187 -3.00 -18.31 5.52
N GLY A 188 -4.13 -17.69 5.17
CA GLY A 188 -5.26 -18.39 4.55
C GLY A 188 -4.99 -18.82 3.10
N ALA A 189 -4.19 -18.06 2.35
CA ALA A 189 -3.83 -18.36 0.97
C ALA A 189 -2.65 -19.34 0.82
N LEU A 190 -1.95 -19.66 1.92
CA LEU A 190 -0.81 -20.57 1.89
C LEU A 190 -1.26 -22.02 1.66
N PRO A 191 -0.68 -22.71 0.65
CA PRO A 191 -0.85 -24.15 0.51
C PRO A 191 -0.34 -24.89 1.74
N ARG A 192 -0.98 -26.02 2.10
CA ARG A 192 -0.62 -26.81 3.29
C ARG A 192 0.84 -27.23 3.32
N ALA A 193 1.48 -27.49 2.17
CA ALA A 193 2.90 -27.84 2.12
C ALA A 193 3.84 -26.68 2.48
N LEU A 194 3.36 -25.45 2.33
CA LEU A 194 4.11 -24.21 2.59
C LEU A 194 3.76 -23.57 3.93
N TRP A 195 3.14 -24.29 4.86
CA TRP A 195 2.75 -23.79 6.19
C TRP A 195 3.94 -23.19 6.98
N HIS A 196 5.14 -23.72 6.77
CA HIS A 196 6.36 -23.25 7.42
C HIS A 196 6.80 -21.84 6.99
N LEU A 197 6.16 -21.25 5.96
CA LEU A 197 6.42 -19.88 5.50
C LEU A 197 5.52 -18.84 6.17
N GLU A 198 4.72 -19.20 7.17
CA GLU A 198 3.89 -18.27 7.93
C GLU A 198 4.66 -17.03 8.40
N ARG A 199 4.08 -15.84 8.19
CA ARG A 199 4.63 -14.58 8.68
C ARG A 199 4.19 -14.30 10.12
N THR A 200 5.04 -13.64 10.89
CA THR A 200 4.68 -13.21 12.24
C THR A 200 3.56 -12.18 12.20
N ARG A 201 2.50 -12.39 12.97
CA ARG A 201 1.43 -11.40 13.13
C ARG A 201 1.90 -10.21 13.95
N LEU A 202 1.41 -9.03 13.61
CA LEU A 202 1.67 -7.79 14.34
C LEU A 202 0.37 -7.37 15.03
N GLY A 203 0.05 -8.09 16.11
CA GLY A 203 -1.15 -7.80 16.90
C GLY A 203 -1.14 -6.39 17.51
N PRO A 204 -2.31 -5.89 17.95
CA PRO A 204 -2.48 -4.50 18.37
C PRO A 204 -1.55 -4.12 19.54
N GLU A 205 -1.41 -5.00 20.53
CA GLU A 205 -0.51 -4.76 21.67
C GLU A 205 0.97 -4.73 21.27
N ALA A 206 1.37 -5.61 20.33
CA ALA A 206 2.73 -5.66 19.84
C ALA A 206 3.07 -4.40 19.01
N ALA A 207 2.12 -3.92 18.21
CA ALA A 207 2.22 -2.67 17.47
C ALA A 207 2.37 -1.46 18.43
N VAL A 208 1.51 -1.39 19.46
CA VAL A 208 1.60 -0.36 20.50
C VAL A 208 2.98 -0.35 21.15
N ARG A 209 3.45 -1.50 21.64
CA ARG A 209 4.77 -1.61 22.28
C ARG A 209 5.90 -1.20 21.33
N ARG A 210 5.83 -1.60 20.05
CA ARG A 210 6.84 -1.24 19.05
C ARG A 210 6.90 0.27 18.81
N PHE A 211 5.74 0.93 18.70
CA PHE A 211 5.67 2.38 18.53
C PHE A 211 6.22 3.10 19.76
N ASP A 212 5.70 2.77 20.95
CA ASP A 212 6.09 3.45 22.18
C ASP A 212 7.59 3.28 22.47
N ALA A 213 8.13 2.06 22.34
CA ALA A 213 9.56 1.81 22.51
C ALA A 213 10.44 2.62 21.53
N ARG A 214 10.00 2.79 20.27
CA ARG A 214 10.76 3.57 19.29
C ARG A 214 10.71 5.07 19.58
N MET A 215 9.56 5.58 20.01
CA MET A 215 9.36 6.99 20.35
C MET A 215 10.08 7.35 21.65
N ASP A 216 10.11 6.45 22.62
CA ASP A 216 10.80 6.68 23.89
C ASP A 216 12.33 6.69 23.69
N ARG A 217 12.88 5.80 22.84
CA ARG A 217 14.30 5.86 22.42
C ARG A 217 14.66 7.18 21.73
N ALA A 218 13.75 7.71 20.91
CA ALA A 218 13.96 9.01 20.25
C ALA A 218 13.95 10.16 21.28
N TRP A 219 13.09 10.05 22.29
CA TRP A 219 12.89 11.08 23.30
C TRP A 219 14.03 11.14 24.33
N HIS A 220 14.44 9.98 24.85
CA HIS A 220 15.42 9.85 25.94
C HIS A 220 16.87 9.68 25.46
N GLY A 221 17.09 9.44 24.15
CA GLY A 221 18.41 9.13 23.62
C GLY A 221 18.83 7.67 23.87
N PRO A 222 19.95 7.20 23.29
CA PRO A 222 20.34 5.79 23.29
C PRO A 222 20.68 5.21 24.68
N ASP A 223 20.84 6.04 25.72
CA ASP A 223 21.42 5.61 27.00
C ASP A 223 20.40 5.27 28.11
N GLU A 224 19.11 5.60 27.96
CA GLU A 224 18.13 5.52 29.06
C GLU A 224 17.14 4.33 29.01
N CYS A 225 17.17 3.49 27.97
CA CYS A 225 16.21 2.37 27.84
C CYS A 225 16.56 1.09 28.64
N LEU A 226 17.46 1.16 29.62
CA LEU A 226 17.84 0.03 30.47
C LEU A 226 17.27 0.17 31.89
N GLU A 227 15.96 0.30 32.06
CA GLU A 227 15.33 0.08 33.37
C GLU A 227 13.81 -0.01 33.21
N THR A 228 13.32 -1.20 32.88
CA THR A 228 12.01 -1.70 33.34
C THR A 228 11.98 -3.20 33.09
N THR A 229 12.30 -3.92 34.17
CA THR A 229 12.27 -5.38 34.28
C THR A 229 10.84 -5.87 34.49
#